data_AF-A0A3D4XGG6-F1
#
_entry.id   AF-A0A3D4XGG6-F1
#
_cell.length_a   1.000
_cell.length_b   1.000
_cell.length_c   1.000
_cell.angle_alpha   90.00
_cell.angle_beta   90.00
_cell.angle_gamma   90.00
#
_symmetry.space_group_name_H-M   'P 1'
#
loop_
_entity.id
_entity.type
_entity.pdbx_description
1 polymer ?
#
loop_
_entity_poly.entity_id
_entity_poly.type
_entity_poly.pdbx_seq_one_letter_code
_entity_poly.pdbx_strand_id
1 'polypeptide(L)'
;MNYLAHIFLSRGNRQLQVGNFIGDFVKGKSHENYPPEIQQGILLHREIDRFTDSRPSFLETVEMLRPVFNRYSGNANLHATFGQLVIFQSITKQTLIK
;
A
#
# COMPACT_ATOMS: atom_id res chain seq x y z
N MET A 1 5.19 0.76 6.56
CA MET A 1 3.80 0.29 6.46
C MET A 1 2.83 1.40 6.82
N ASN A 2 2.17 1.97 5.82
CA ASN A 2 1.15 2.99 6.04
C ASN A 2 -0.23 2.31 6.16
N TYR A 3 -0.57 1.82 7.35
CA TYR A 3 -1.81 1.07 7.58
C TYR A 3 -3.09 1.80 7.13
N LEU A 4 -3.09 3.13 7.18
CA LEU A 4 -4.22 3.95 6.75
C LEU A 4 -4.47 3.84 5.24
N ALA A 5 -3.38 3.86 4.47
CA ALA A 5 -3.42 3.68 3.01
C ALA A 5 -4.01 2.31 2.63
N HIS A 6 -3.56 1.23 3.28
CA HIS A 6 -4.03 -0.13 2.99
C HIS A 6 -5.53 -0.31 3.31
N ILE A 7 -6.02 0.26 4.42
CA ILE A 7 -7.44 0.18 4.80
C ILE A 7 -8.31 1.03 3.85
N PHE A 8 -7.87 2.25 3.53
CA PHE A 8 -8.60 3.18 2.68
C PHE A 8 -8.74 2.66 1.23
N LEU A 9 -7.69 2.02 0.70
CA LEU A 9 -7.69 1.46 -0.65
C LEU A 9 -8.59 0.25 -0.84
N SER A 10 -9.01 -0.39 0.26
CA SER A 10 -9.75 -1.65 0.21
C SER A 10 -11.26 -1.49 0.03
N ARG A 11 -11.75 -0.27 -0.24
CA ARG A 11 -13.11 0.08 -0.71
C ARG A 11 -14.29 -0.55 0.05
N GLY A 12 -14.12 -0.85 1.34
CA GLY A 12 -15.17 -1.42 2.18
C GLY A 12 -15.36 -2.93 2.05
N ASN A 13 -14.60 -3.63 1.20
CA ASN A 13 -14.58 -5.09 1.22
C ASN A 13 -13.73 -5.57 2.41
N ARG A 14 -14.38 -6.15 3.42
CA ARG A 14 -13.73 -6.58 4.66
C ARG A 14 -12.66 -7.64 4.43
N GLN A 15 -12.86 -8.57 3.50
CA GLN A 15 -11.91 -9.64 3.22
C GLN A 15 -10.66 -9.08 2.52
N LEU A 16 -10.87 -8.14 1.61
CA LEU A 16 -9.80 -7.44 0.92
C LEU A 16 -9.00 -6.52 1.88
N GLN A 17 -9.70 -5.85 2.82
CA GLN A 17 -9.07 -5.09 3.92
C GLN A 17 -8.18 -6.00 4.79
N VAL A 18 -8.70 -7.17 5.17
CA VAL A 18 -7.96 -8.13 5.98
C VAL A 18 -6.73 -8.61 5.23
N GLY A 19 -6.85 -8.97 3.95
CA GLY A 19 -5.72 -9.38 3.11
C GLY A 19 -4.66 -8.29 2.98
N ASN A 20 -5.10 -7.04 2.74
CA ASN A 20 -4.20 -5.89 2.61
C ASN A 20 -3.47 -5.59 3.92
N PHE A 21 -4.15 -5.78 5.06
CA PHE A 21 -3.57 -5.60 6.39
C PHE A 21 -2.55 -6.69 6.76
N ILE A 22 -2.81 -7.95 6.40
CA ILE A 22 -1.92 -9.07 6.76
C ILE A 22 -0.78 -9.29 5.75
N GLY A 23 -0.71 -8.51 4.67
CA GLY A 23 0.16 -8.79 3.53
C GLY A 23 1.64 -8.94 3.87
N ASP A 24 2.15 -8.17 4.84
CA ASP A 24 3.52 -8.28 5.36
C ASP A 24 3.81 -9.57 6.13
N PHE A 25 2.78 -10.12 6.79
CA PHE A 25 2.91 -11.34 7.57
C PHE A 25 2.85 -12.59 6.68
N VAL A 26 2.37 -12.44 5.44
CA VAL A 26 2.25 -13.54 4.47
C VAL A 26 3.46 -13.58 3.54
N LYS A 27 4.38 -14.51 3.82
CA LYS A 27 5.61 -14.69 3.06
C LYS A 27 5.41 -15.50 1.78
N GLY A 28 6.02 -15.06 0.69
CA GLY A 28 6.08 -15.81 -0.57
C GLY A 28 4.72 -16.24 -1.10
N LYS A 29 4.60 -17.53 -1.44
CA LYS A 29 3.39 -18.15 -2.01
C LYS A 29 2.35 -18.57 -0.97
N SER A 30 2.59 -18.38 0.33
CA SER A 30 1.63 -18.76 1.38
C SER A 30 0.28 -18.03 1.30
N HIS A 31 0.18 -16.96 0.51
CA HIS A 31 -1.07 -16.29 0.20
C HIS A 31 -2.07 -17.21 -0.54
N GLU A 32 -1.60 -18.20 -1.30
CA GLU A 32 -2.45 -19.15 -2.04
C GLU A 32 -3.34 -20.01 -1.13
N ASN A 33 -3.04 -20.07 0.17
CA ASN A 33 -3.83 -20.81 1.17
C ASN A 33 -5.02 -20.02 1.73
N TYR A 34 -5.18 -18.75 1.36
CA TYR A 34 -6.28 -17.91 1.83
C TYR A 34 -7.46 -17.89 0.85
N PRO A 35 -8.67 -17.51 1.29
CA PRO A 35 -9.78 -17.23 0.37
C PRO A 35 -9.40 -16.23 -0.73
N PRO A 36 -9.91 -16.38 -1.97
CA PRO A 36 -9.51 -15.56 -3.13
C PRO A 36 -9.49 -14.05 -2.88
N GLU A 37 -10.47 -13.52 -2.15
CA GLU A 37 -10.60 -12.10 -1.82
C GLU A 37 -9.50 -11.62 -0.85
N ILE A 38 -9.07 -12.48 0.07
CA ILE A 38 -7.95 -12.21 0.97
C ILE A 38 -6.63 -12.30 0.19
N GLN A 39 -6.51 -13.24 -0.75
CA GLN A 39 -5.35 -13.30 -1.65
C GLN A 39 -5.19 -12.01 -2.44
N GLN A 40 -6.29 -11.51 -3.01
CA GLN A 40 -6.32 -10.23 -3.72
C GLN A 40 -5.88 -9.07 -2.81
N GLY A 41 -6.33 -9.04 -1.55
CA GLY A 41 -5.86 -8.06 -0.57
C GLY A 41 -4.35 -8.14 -0.32
N ILE A 42 -3.79 -9.35 -0.17
CA ILE A 42 -2.35 -9.57 0.05
C ILE A 42 -1.52 -9.14 -1.19
N LEU A 43 -2.03 -9.41 -2.39
CA LEU A 43 -1.37 -8.98 -3.63
C LEU A 43 -1.44 -7.46 -3.78
N LEU A 44 -2.59 -6.86 -3.48
CA LEU A 44 -2.78 -5.41 -3.47
C LEU A 44 -1.81 -4.72 -2.50
N HIS A 45 -1.61 -5.28 -1.31
CA HIS A 45 -0.62 -4.81 -0.35
C HIS A 45 0.78 -4.68 -0.97
N ARG A 46 1.25 -5.77 -1.59
CA ARG A 46 2.57 -5.82 -2.24
C ARG A 46 2.68 -4.86 -3.42
N GLU A 47 1.59 -4.63 -4.13
CA GLU A 47 1.53 -3.69 -5.24
C GLU A 47 1.63 -2.25 -4.75
N ILE A 48 0.92 -1.89 -3.68
CA ILE A 48 1.01 -0.58 -3.01
C ILE A 48 2.44 -0.31 -2.53
N ASP A 49 3.05 -1.28 -1.86
CA ASP A 49 4.42 -1.16 -1.35
C ASP A 49 5.41 -0.97 -2.51
N ARG A 50 5.35 -1.82 -3.54
CA ARG A 50 6.19 -1.69 -4.73
C ARG A 50 6.00 -0.34 -5.42
N PHE A 51 4.76 0.13 -5.52
CA PHE A 51 4.45 1.41 -6.15
C PHE A 51 5.01 2.59 -5.35
N THR A 52 4.98 2.51 -4.02
CA THR A 52 5.48 3.55 -3.13
C THR A 52 7.02 3.58 -3.14
N ASP A 53 7.66 2.41 -3.11
CA ASP A 53 9.12 2.28 -3.05
C ASP A 53 9.81 2.62 -4.38
N SER A 54 9.12 2.46 -5.50
CA SER A 54 9.70 2.67 -6.84
C SER A 54 9.73 4.13 -7.31
N ARG A 55 9.06 5.06 -6.61
CA ARG A 55 8.95 6.45 -7.07
C ARG A 55 9.99 7.37 -6.40
N PRO A 56 10.89 8.00 -7.18
CA PRO A 56 11.91 8.91 -6.66
C PRO A 56 11.34 10.07 -5.85
N SER A 57 10.14 10.57 -6.21
CA SER A 57 9.48 11.68 -5.52
C SER A 57 9.02 11.33 -4.10
N PHE A 58 8.69 10.05 -3.84
CA PHE A 58 8.41 9.60 -2.47
C PHE A 58 9.69 9.66 -1.64
N LEU A 59 10.78 9.10 -2.16
CA LEU A 59 12.09 9.06 -1.50
C LEU A 59 12.63 10.47 -1.22
N GLU A 60 12.52 11.39 -2.18
CA GLU A 60 12.97 12.77 -2.03
C GLU A 60 12.21 13.49 -0.91
N THR A 61 10.90 13.28 -0.81
CA THR A 61 10.10 13.91 0.25
C THR A 61 10.39 13.27 1.62
N VAL A 62 10.65 11.95 1.68
CA VAL A 62 11.08 11.26 2.91
C VAL A 62 12.44 11.76 3.40
N GLU A 63 13.40 11.98 2.48
CA GLU A 63 14.71 12.56 2.81
C GLU A 63 14.59 14.01 3.28
N MET A 64 13.73 14.82 2.66
CA MET A 64 13.45 16.19 3.13
C MET A 64 12.87 16.23 4.55
N LEU A 65 12.04 15.25 4.92
CA LEU A 65 11.42 15.16 6.24
C LEU A 65 12.30 14.49 7.29
N ARG A 66 13.39 13.83 6.88
CA ARG A 66 14.31 13.08 7.75
C ARG A 66 15.01 13.93 8.82
N PRO A 67 15.42 15.19 8.57
CA PRO A 67 16.03 16.03 9.60
C PRO A 67 15.08 16.36 10.76
N VAL A 68 13.78 16.43 10.49
CA VAL A 68 12.76 16.86 11.47
C VAL A 68 12.08 15.66 12.15
N PHE A 69 11.77 14.62 11.38
CA PHE A 69 11.00 13.45 11.85
C PHE A 69 11.84 12.18 11.99
N ASN A 70 13.09 12.18 11.49
CA ASN A 70 14.05 11.08 11.58
C ASN A 70 13.43 9.73 11.18
N ARG A 71 13.34 8.74 12.09
CA ARG A 71 12.72 7.43 11.82
C ARG A 71 11.24 7.50 11.42
N TYR A 72 10.56 8.60 11.71
CA TYR A 72 9.15 8.81 11.39
C TYR A 72 8.92 9.56 10.08
N SER A 73 9.97 9.95 9.34
CA SER A 73 9.84 10.74 8.10
C SER A 73 9.03 10.03 7.01
N GLY A 74 9.07 8.70 6.94
CA GLY A 74 8.23 7.91 6.04
C GLY A 74 6.73 8.01 6.35
N ASN A 75 6.36 8.12 7.63
CA ASN A 75 4.97 8.27 8.07
C ASN A 75 4.51 9.75 8.06
N ALA A 76 5.41 10.69 8.34
CA ALA A 76 5.14 12.12 8.24
C ALA A 76 4.83 12.57 6.80
N ASN A 77 5.23 11.75 5.82
CA ASN A 77 4.99 11.98 4.40
C ASN A 77 3.56 11.63 3.93
N LEU A 78 2.58 11.67 4.85
CA LEU A 78 1.20 11.22 4.66
C LEU A 78 0.50 11.93 3.49
N HIS A 79 0.86 13.20 3.23
CA HIS A 79 0.30 14.00 2.13
C HIS A 79 0.80 13.56 0.75
N ALA A 80 2.09 13.24 0.59
CA ALA A 80 2.62 12.73 -0.67
C ALA A 80 2.17 11.30 -0.94
N THR A 81 2.04 10.48 0.11
CA THR A 81 1.47 9.12 0.00
C THR A 81 0.01 9.15 -0.37
N PHE A 82 -0.81 10.05 0.17
CA PHE A 82 -2.23 10.17 -0.22
C PHE A 82 -2.41 10.52 -1.69
N GLY A 83 -1.63 11.48 -2.22
CA GLY A 83 -1.68 11.85 -3.64
C GLY A 83 -1.23 10.71 -4.56
N GLN A 84 -0.17 9.99 -4.19
CA GLN A 84 0.30 8.81 -4.92
C GLN A 84 -0.71 7.65 -4.84
N LEU A 85 -1.40 7.48 -3.71
CA LEU A 85 -2.46 6.50 -3.53
C LEU A 85 -3.70 6.77 -4.40
N VAL A 86 -4.08 8.05 -4.56
CA VAL A 86 -5.18 8.46 -5.44
C VAL A 86 -4.81 8.19 -6.91
N ILE A 87 -3.55 8.48 -7.29
CA ILE A 87 -3.01 8.10 -8.60
C ILE A 87 -3.01 6.57 -8.77
N PHE A 88 -2.61 5.81 -7.75
CA PHE A 88 -2.64 4.35 -7.76
C PHE A 88 -4.06 3.81 -7.92
N GLN A 89 -5.08 4.38 -7.24
CA GLN A 89 -6.49 4.03 -7.47
C GLN A 89 -6.97 4.36 -8.89
N SER A 90 -6.45 5.43 -9.47
CA SER A 90 -6.80 5.85 -10.83
C SER A 90 -6.14 4.97 -11.90
N ILE A 91 -4.96 4.40 -11.60
CA ILE A 91 -4.25 3.44 -12.45
C ILE A 91 -4.83 2.01 -12.30
N THR A 92 -5.08 1.55 -11.08
CA THR A 92 -5.66 0.21 -10.80
C THR A 92 -7.11 0.06 -11.24
N LYS A 93 -7.85 1.16 -11.48
CA LYS A 93 -9.15 1.12 -12.20
C LYS A 93 -9.06 0.42 -13.57
N GLN A 94 -7.88 0.28 -14.16
CA GLN A 94 -7.67 -0.43 -15.42
C GLN A 94 -7.18 -1.88 -15.30
N THR A 95 -6.74 -2.33 -14.11
CA THR A 95 -5.97 -3.59 -14.00
C THR A 95 -6.65 -4.68 -13.17
N LEU A 96 -7.61 -4.34 -12.29
CA LEU A 96 -8.23 -5.31 -11.38
C LEU A 96 -9.72 -5.59 -11.64
N ILE A 97 -10.26 -5.19 -12.80
CA ILE A 97 -11.58 -5.62 -13.26
C ILE A 97 -11.50 -5.96 -14.76
N LYS A 98 -11.15 -7.22 -15.04
CA LYS A 98 -11.84 -8.06 -16.01
C LYS A 98 -12.27 -9.33 -15.29
#